data_AF-A0A8T5VFT3-F1
#
_entry.id   AF-A0A8T5VFT3-F1
#
_cell.length_a   1.000
_cell.length_b   1.000
_cell.length_c   1.000
_cell.angle_alpha   90.00
_cell.angle_beta   90.00
_cell.angle_gamma   90.00
#
_symmetry.space_group_name_H-M   'P 1'
#
loop_
_entity.id
_entity.type
_entity.pdbx_description
1 polymer ?
#
loop_
_entity_poly.entity_id
_entity_poly.type
_entity_poly.pdbx_seq_one_letter_code
_entity_poly.pdbx_strand_id
1 'polypeptide(L)' 'MPQVDSDEIRARAYKLWEEAGKPEGRIDEFWYEAEQQLKEERIRHELKTPDTL' A
#
# COMPACT_ATOMS: atom_id res chain seq x y z
N MET A 1 -16.45 -3.90 -0.63
CA MET A 1 -15.56 -2.72 -0.68
C MET A 1 -14.14 -3.23 -0.60
N PRO A 2 -13.24 -2.86 -1.52
CA PRO A 2 -11.83 -3.24 -1.42
C PRO A 2 -11.27 -2.56 -0.18
N GLN A 3 -11.22 -3.35 0.88
CA GLN A 3 -10.68 -2.96 2.17
C GLN A 3 -9.16 -3.03 2.05
N VAL A 4 -8.57 -1.94 1.57
CA VAL A 4 -7.14 -1.70 1.73
C VAL A 4 -6.93 -1.61 3.24
N ASP A 5 -6.39 -2.67 3.82
CA ASP A 5 -6.25 -2.77 5.26
C ASP A 5 -5.15 -1.81 5.73
N SER A 6 -5.42 -1.03 6.79
CA SER A 6 -4.42 -0.10 7.32
C SER A 6 -3.15 -0.82 7.77
N ASP A 7 -3.24 -2.11 8.11
CA ASP A 7 -2.09 -2.96 8.40
C ASP A 7 -1.21 -3.19 7.16
N GLU A 8 -1.84 -3.37 6.00
CA GLU A 8 -1.14 -3.59 4.72
C GLU A 8 -0.41 -2.31 4.28
N ILE A 9 -1.06 -1.15 4.42
CA ILE A 9 -0.45 0.17 4.19
C ILE A 9 0.73 0.38 5.13
N ARG A 10 0.55 0.08 6.43
CA ARG A 10 1.60 0.21 7.43
C ARG A 10 2.78 -0.69 7.10
N ALA A 11 2.55 -1.97 6.80
CA ALA A 11 3.61 -2.91 6.45
C ALA A 11 4.39 -2.46 5.21
N ARG A 12 3.69 -1.98 4.18
CA ARG A 12 4.28 -1.51 2.93
C ARG A 12 5.09 -0.23 3.14
N ALA A 13 4.55 0.73 3.89
CA ALA A 13 5.25 1.97 4.23
C ALA A 13 6.47 1.72 5.10
N TYR A 14 6.37 0.84 6.10
CA TYR A 14 7.49 0.47 6.95
C TYR A 14 8.60 -0.18 6.12
N LYS A 15 8.25 -1.07 5.19
CA LYS A 15 9.23 -1.72 4.30
C LYS A 15 9.94 -0.70 3.40
N LEU A 16 9.20 0.22 2.77
CA LEU A 16 9.75 1.33 1.99
C LEU A 16 10.69 2.21 2.84
N TRP A 17 10.27 2.52 4.07
CA TRP A 17 11.05 3.30 5.01
C TRP A 17 12.32 2.58 5.47
N GLU A 18 12.27 1.26 5.72
CA GLU A 18 13.45 0.45 6.03
C GLU A 18 14.43 0.40 4.86
N GLU A 19 13.95 0.17 3.64
CA GLU A 19 14.79 0.14 2.44
C GLU A 19 15.42 1.50 2.13
N ALA A 20 14.72 2.60 2.45
CA ALA A 20 15.24 3.96 2.35
C ALA A 20 16.26 4.32 3.46
N GLY A 21 16.54 3.43 4.41
CA GLY A 21 17.51 3.65 5.48
C GLY A 21 16.94 4.34 6.72
N LYS A 22 15.62 4.26 6.91
CA LYS A 22 14.89 4.78 8.09
C LYS A 22 15.11 6.27 8.37
N PRO A 23 14.91 7.16 7.38
CA PRO A 23 14.98 8.60 7.64
C PRO A 23 13.94 9.02 8.68
N GLU A 24 14.40 9.63 9.78
CA GLU A 24 13.51 10.19 10.81
C GLU A 24 12.64 11.30 10.22
N GLY A 25 11.32 11.22 10.43
CA GLY A 25 10.35 12.23 10.01
C GLY A 25 9.87 12.15 8.55
N ARG A 26 10.20 11.10 7.79
CA ARG A 26 9.64 10.89 6.43
C ARG A 26 8.66 9.73 6.31
N ILE A 27 8.33 9.08 7.43
CA ILE A 27 7.42 7.92 7.42
C ILE A 27 6.04 8.27 6.80
N ASP A 28 5.57 9.50 6.98
CA ASP A 28 4.30 10.00 6.43
C ASP A 28 4.27 10.02 4.89
N GLU A 29 5.39 10.39 4.25
CA GLU A 29 5.52 10.34 2.77
C GLU A 29 5.42 8.89 2.28
N PHE A 30 6.13 7.97 2.95
CA PHE A 30 6.07 6.55 2.63
C PHE A 30 4.68 5.93 2.90
N TRP A 31 3.95 6.46 3.88
CA TRP A 31 2.60 6.01 4.20
C TRP A 31 1.61 6.40 3.09
N TYR A 32 1.70 7.63 2.59
CA TYR A 32 0.94 8.08 1.42
C TYR A 32 1.28 7.30 0.16
N GLU A 33 2.57 7.07 -0.12
CA GLU A 33 3.01 6.27 -1.27
C GLU A 33 2.53 4.82 -1.19
N ALA A 34 2.62 4.20 0.00
CA ALA A 34 2.15 2.86 0.24
C ALA A 34 0.63 2.72 0.03
N GLU A 35 -0.15 3.69 0.53
CA GLU A 35 -1.60 3.70 0.34
C GLU A 35 -1.96 3.79 -1.14
N GLN A 36 -1.35 4.72 -1.89
CA GLN A 36 -1.61 4.88 -3.31
C GLN A 36 -1.26 3.62 -4.11
N GLN A 37 -0.09 3.02 -3.83
CA GLN A 37 0.32 1.78 -4.50
C GLN A 37 -0.66 0.63 -4.21
N LEU A 38 -1.02 0.41 -2.95
CA LEU A 38 -1.95 -0.67 -2.58
C LEU A 38 -3.33 -0.44 -3.17
N LYS A 39 -3.80 0.81 -3.18
CA LYS A 39 -5.08 1.17 -3.79
C LYS A 39 -5.07 0.88 -5.29
N GLU A 40 -4.01 1.24 -6.00
CA GLU A 40 -3.86 0.95 -7.43
C GLU A 40 -3.70 -0.55 -7.71
N GLU A 41 -2.91 -1.27 -6.90
CA GLU A 41 -2.78 -2.73 -6.98
C GLU A 41 -4.13 -3.42 -6.76
N ARG A 42 -4.93 -2.99 -5.77
CA ARG A 42 -6.27 -3.53 -5.52
C ARG A 42 -7.23 -3.23 -6.66
N ILE A 43 -7.25 -1.99 -7.16
CA ILE A 43 -8.09 -1.63 -8.32
C ILE A 43 -7.70 -2.51 -9.52
N ARG A 44 -6.40 -2.68 -9.79
CA ARG A 44 -5.91 -3.50 -10.89
C ARG A 44 -6.21 -4.98 -10.71
N HIS A 45 -6.15 -5.49 -9.48
CA HIS A 45 -6.47 -6.87 -9.14
C HIS A 45 -7.98 -7.13 -9.28
N GLU A 46 -8.81 -6.22 -8.78
CA GLU A 46 -10.28 -6.26 -8.87
C GLU A 46 -10.75 -6.18 -10.34
N LEU A 47 -10.08 -5.40 -11.19
CA LEU A 47 -10.37 -5.33 -12.62
C LEU A 47 -9.96 -6.60 -13.41
N LYS A 48 -8.99 -7.38 -12.92
CA LYS A 48 -8.50 -8.60 -13.60
C LYS A 48 -9.24 -9.86 -13.19
N THR A 49 -9.93 -9.85 -12.07
CA THR A 49 -10.83 -10.93 -11.66
C THR A 49 -12.25 -10.37 -11.57
N PRO A 50 -12.98 -10.23 -12.70
CA PRO A 50 -14.41 -10.34 -12.60
C PRO A 50 -14.68 -11.73 -12.02
N ASP A 51 -15.24 -11.75 -10.82
CA ASP A 51 -15.71 -12.94 -10.12
C ASP A 51 -16.49 -13.80 -11.13
N THR A 52 -15.86 -14.88 -11.58
CA THR A 52 -16.51 -15.93 -12.35
C THR A 52 -17.12 -16.84 -11.31
N LEU A 53 -18.34 -16.54 -10.91
CA LEU A 53 -19.19 -17.42 -10.13
C LEU A 53 -20.61 -17.39 -10.67
#